data_AF-A0A9D7JXA9-F1
#
_entry.id   AF-A0A9D7JXA9-F1
#
_cell.length_a   1.000
_cell.length_b   1.000
_cell.length_c   1.000
_cell.angle_alpha   90.00
_cell.angle_beta   90.00
_cell.angle_gamma   90.00
#
_symmetry.space_group_name_H-M   'P 1'
#
loop_
_entity.id
_entity.type
_entity.pdbx_description
1 polymer ?
#
loop_
_entity_poly.entity_id
_entity_poly.type
_entity_poly.pdbx_seq_one_letter_code
_entity_poly.pdbx_strand_id
1 'polypeptide(L)'
;MKNDQTSSRFRTFARQSQQSLDLLHARIHKNTWLQIFTAFTRCILAIGFIPASLPKILHKPFTSISAMDPVGAYFKALYETGYYYDFIGWCQLTASILLLLPRTAHVGALLFFPIILNITVLTNSVGFKGTWLVTIMMSIANLYLLCWEYDRIKSLFIDRRTSSSHFDKKYAWLIPAIFTLGGLGVMVMMLILGIARYDQISLRSILPLMGAGLIFGCVVYLHYRNMKVGPAKPDGIEIMD
;
A
#
# COMPACT_ATOMS: atom_id res chain seq x y z
N MET A 1 -11.68 -25.70 40.89
CA MET A 1 -10.29 -26.09 40.57
C MET A 1 -10.05 -26.43 39.09
N LYS A 2 -10.97 -27.06 38.34
CA LYS A 2 -10.76 -27.38 36.91
C LYS A 2 -10.74 -26.15 35.97
N ASN A 3 -11.51 -25.10 36.29
CA ASN A 3 -11.65 -23.90 35.46
C ASN A 3 -10.40 -22.98 35.46
N ASP A 4 -9.65 -22.95 36.57
CA ASP A 4 -8.43 -22.12 36.70
C ASP A 4 -7.24 -22.67 35.92
N GLN A 5 -7.08 -24.00 35.83
CA GLN A 5 -6.00 -24.60 35.05
C GLN A 5 -6.21 -24.46 33.55
N THR A 6 -7.45 -24.48 33.07
CA THR A 6 -7.76 -24.24 31.65
C THR A 6 -7.53 -22.77 31.30
N SER A 7 -7.94 -21.84 32.17
CA SER A 7 -7.69 -20.40 32.02
C SER A 7 -6.20 -20.06 32.03
N SER A 8 -5.41 -20.66 32.93
CA SER A 8 -3.96 -20.43 33.00
C SER A 8 -3.22 -20.99 31.78
N ARG A 9 -3.54 -22.21 31.33
CA ARG A 9 -2.98 -22.79 30.11
C ARG A 9 -3.31 -21.98 28.86
N PHE A 10 -4.55 -21.49 28.73
CA PHE A 10 -4.95 -20.63 27.63
C PHE A 10 -4.20 -19.30 27.63
N ARG A 11 -4.05 -18.65 28.80
CA ARG A 11 -3.27 -17.41 28.95
C ARG A 11 -1.79 -17.62 28.62
N THR A 12 -1.20 -18.74 29.05
CA THR A 12 0.20 -19.07 28.74
C THR A 12 0.40 -19.34 27.25
N PHE A 13 -0.50 -20.11 26.62
CA PHE A 13 -0.49 -20.34 25.18
C PHE A 13 -0.62 -19.03 24.40
N ALA A 14 -1.61 -18.19 24.74
CA ALA A 14 -1.81 -16.89 24.10
C ALA A 14 -0.58 -15.98 24.23
N ARG A 15 0.05 -15.93 25.41
CA ARG A 15 1.31 -15.20 25.63
C ARG A 15 2.46 -15.74 24.77
N GLN A 16 2.62 -17.05 24.71
CA GLN A 16 3.68 -17.68 23.91
C GLN A 16 3.47 -17.45 22.41
N SER A 17 2.24 -17.57 21.91
CA SER A 17 1.92 -17.24 20.51
C SER A 17 2.20 -15.77 20.20
N GLN A 18 1.85 -14.86 21.11
CA GLN A 18 2.10 -13.44 20.95
C GLN A 18 3.60 -13.11 20.92
N GLN A 19 4.40 -13.72 21.80
CA GLN A 19 5.86 -13.57 21.80
C GLN A 19 6.49 -14.06 20.49
N SER A 20 6.05 -15.21 19.98
CA SER A 20 6.52 -15.73 18.68
C SER A 20 6.18 -14.79 17.52
N LEU A 21 4.98 -14.20 17.52
CA LEU A 21 4.56 -13.21 16.51
C LEU A 21 5.39 -11.91 16.60
N ASP A 22 5.59 -11.39 17.81
CA ASP A 22 6.38 -10.18 18.04
C ASP A 22 7.86 -10.40 17.60
N LEU A 23 8.44 -11.59 17.85
CA LEU A 23 9.79 -11.95 17.38
C LEU A 23 9.89 -12.09 15.86
N LEU A 24 8.89 -12.73 15.24
CA LEU A 24 8.83 -12.88 13.79
C LEU A 24 8.72 -11.52 13.11
N HIS A 25 7.85 -10.66 13.64
CA HIS A 25 7.64 -9.30 13.14
C HIS A 25 8.92 -8.46 13.26
N ALA A 26 9.60 -8.52 14.40
CA ALA A 26 10.91 -7.87 14.58
C ALA A 26 11.97 -8.37 13.58
N ARG A 27 12.00 -9.67 13.27
CA ARG A 27 12.92 -10.24 12.26
C ARG A 27 12.58 -9.76 10.85
N ILE A 28 11.30 -9.70 10.49
CA ILE A 28 10.80 -9.21 9.20
C ILE A 28 11.16 -7.73 9.02
N HIS A 29 10.98 -6.91 10.07
CA HIS A 29 11.30 -5.49 10.05
C HIS A 29 12.80 -5.20 9.94
N LYS A 30 13.68 -6.12 10.31
CA LYS A 30 15.13 -5.98 10.08
C LYS A 30 15.54 -6.15 8.61
N ASN A 31 14.70 -6.77 7.77
CA ASN A 31 15.06 -7.02 6.38
C ASN A 31 14.83 -5.78 5.49
N THR A 32 15.92 -5.16 5.04
CA THR A 32 15.90 -3.96 4.19
C THR A 32 15.09 -4.13 2.91
N TRP A 33 15.10 -5.31 2.28
CA TRP A 33 14.31 -5.55 1.07
C TRP A 33 12.81 -5.48 1.33
N LEU A 34 12.35 -5.98 2.48
CA LEU A 34 10.94 -5.89 2.86
C LEU A 34 10.54 -4.46 3.25
N GLN A 35 11.46 -3.68 3.82
CA GLN A 35 11.24 -2.26 4.07
C GLN A 35 11.08 -1.48 2.75
N ILE A 36 11.94 -1.74 1.77
CA ILE A 36 11.87 -1.12 0.43
C ILE A 36 10.57 -1.56 -0.26
N PHE A 37 10.22 -2.85 -0.19
CA PHE A 37 8.97 -3.37 -0.75
C PHE A 37 7.75 -2.72 -0.09
N THR A 38 7.78 -2.49 1.22
CA THR A 38 6.72 -1.76 1.93
C THR A 38 6.62 -0.30 1.46
N ALA A 39 7.74 0.41 1.34
CA ALA A 39 7.77 1.77 0.83
C ALA A 39 7.19 1.84 -0.60
N PHE A 40 7.61 0.92 -1.46
CA PHE A 40 7.08 0.75 -2.81
C PHE A 40 5.56 0.53 -2.80
N THR A 41 5.09 -0.41 -1.98
CA THR A 41 3.67 -0.79 -1.89
C THR A 41 2.80 0.39 -1.45
N ARG A 42 3.27 1.20 -0.50
CA ARG A 42 2.59 2.44 -0.08
C ARG A 42 2.51 3.46 -1.20
N CYS A 43 3.63 3.69 -1.89
CA CYS A 43 3.71 4.66 -2.96
C CYS A 43 2.82 4.26 -4.14
N ILE A 44 2.86 3.00 -4.58
CA ILE A 44 2.08 2.53 -5.72
C ILE A 44 0.58 2.50 -5.44
N LEU A 45 0.16 2.09 -4.23
CA LEU A 45 -1.26 2.13 -3.84
C LEU A 45 -1.77 3.57 -3.82
N ALA A 46 -1.04 4.49 -3.19
CA ALA A 46 -1.45 5.88 -3.12
C ALA A 46 -1.50 6.53 -4.52
N ILE A 47 -0.50 6.29 -5.37
CA ILE A 47 -0.48 6.79 -6.75
C ILE A 47 -1.62 6.19 -7.58
N GLY A 48 -2.06 4.96 -7.30
CA GLY A 48 -3.23 4.38 -7.96
C GLY A 48 -4.56 5.02 -7.52
N PHE A 49 -4.68 5.36 -6.24
CA PHE A 49 -5.95 5.85 -5.67
C PHE A 49 -6.15 7.36 -5.77
N ILE A 50 -5.09 8.17 -5.80
CA ILE A 50 -5.19 9.63 -6.02
C ILE A 50 -5.95 9.95 -7.32
N PRO A 51 -5.52 9.49 -8.52
CA PRO A 51 -6.23 9.79 -9.75
C PRO A 51 -7.63 9.16 -9.78
N ALA A 52 -7.83 7.99 -9.14
CA ALA A 52 -9.15 7.37 -9.03
C ALA A 52 -10.14 8.17 -8.15
N SER A 53 -9.63 8.97 -7.20
CA SER A 53 -10.45 9.82 -6.32
C SER A 53 -10.86 11.15 -6.98
N LEU A 54 -10.05 11.68 -7.91
CA LEU A 54 -10.26 13.01 -8.49
C LEU A 54 -11.59 13.16 -9.27
N PRO A 55 -12.00 12.24 -10.16
CA PRO A 55 -13.30 12.35 -10.82
C PRO A 55 -14.44 12.44 -9.82
N LYS A 56 -14.33 11.75 -8.68
CA LYS A 56 -15.36 11.75 -7.65
C LYS A 56 -15.54 13.13 -7.03
N ILE A 57 -14.44 13.74 -6.59
CA ILE A 57 -14.43 15.07 -5.97
C ILE A 57 -14.82 16.17 -6.97
N LEU A 58 -14.41 16.02 -8.23
CA LEU A 58 -14.70 16.99 -9.30
C LEU A 58 -16.08 16.80 -9.94
N HIS A 59 -16.94 15.95 -9.39
CA HIS A 59 -18.28 15.65 -9.92
C HIS A 59 -18.25 15.26 -11.40
N LYS A 60 -17.32 14.37 -11.76
CA LYS A 60 -17.22 13.77 -13.09
C LYS A 60 -17.54 12.29 -13.03
N PRO A 61 -18.14 11.70 -14.07
CA PRO A 61 -18.33 10.26 -14.14
C PRO A 61 -17.00 9.51 -13.98
N PHE A 62 -17.00 8.45 -13.17
CA PHE A 62 -15.80 7.61 -12.96
C PHE A 62 -15.45 6.77 -14.20
N THR A 63 -16.47 6.40 -14.98
CA THR A 63 -16.36 5.54 -16.15
C THR A 63 -17.24 6.06 -17.29
N SER A 64 -16.86 5.74 -18.52
CA SER A 64 -17.66 5.97 -19.74
C SER A 64 -18.43 4.72 -20.19
N ILE A 65 -18.38 3.63 -19.40
CA ILE A 65 -19.14 2.41 -19.68
C ILE A 65 -20.65 2.72 -19.65
N SER A 66 -21.38 2.19 -20.64
CA SER A 66 -22.83 2.37 -20.78
C SER A 66 -23.58 1.85 -19.55
N ALA A 67 -24.67 2.53 -19.18
CA ALA A 67 -25.55 2.11 -18.08
C ALA A 67 -26.33 0.81 -18.37
N MET A 68 -26.24 0.26 -19.58
CA MET A 68 -26.78 -1.07 -19.92
C MET A 68 -25.86 -2.20 -19.42
N ASP A 69 -24.59 -1.90 -19.15
CA ASP A 69 -23.66 -2.84 -18.51
C ASP A 69 -23.78 -2.70 -16.97
N PRO A 70 -23.73 -3.79 -16.19
CA PRO A 70 -23.84 -3.75 -14.73
C PRO A 70 -22.84 -2.80 -14.06
N VAL A 71 -21.62 -2.70 -14.60
CA VAL A 71 -20.58 -1.79 -14.10
C VAL A 71 -21.00 -0.33 -14.32
N GLY A 72 -21.44 -0.01 -15.54
CA GLY A 72 -21.89 1.34 -15.90
C GLY A 72 -23.14 1.75 -15.13
N ALA A 73 -24.10 0.84 -14.95
CA ALA A 73 -25.30 1.07 -14.15
C ALA A 73 -24.96 1.43 -12.71
N TYR A 74 -24.07 0.66 -12.07
CA TYR A 74 -23.64 0.93 -10.69
C TYR A 74 -22.93 2.28 -10.56
N PHE A 75 -21.95 2.57 -11.42
CA PHE A 75 -21.21 3.83 -11.32
C PHE A 75 -22.05 5.05 -11.68
N LYS A 76 -23.04 4.89 -12.57
CA LYS A 76 -24.04 5.95 -12.84
C LYS A 76 -24.89 6.22 -11.61
N ALA A 77 -25.48 5.18 -11.01
CA ALA A 77 -26.28 5.33 -9.79
C ALA A 77 -25.45 5.93 -8.66
N LEU A 78 -24.19 5.49 -8.51
CA LEU A 78 -23.27 6.04 -7.51
C LEU A 78 -22.97 7.52 -7.77
N TYR A 79 -22.71 7.91 -9.03
CA TYR A 79 -22.51 9.31 -9.40
C TYR A 79 -23.74 10.18 -9.10
N GLU A 80 -24.94 9.66 -9.36
CA GLU A 80 -26.21 10.34 -9.09
C GLU A 80 -26.51 10.53 -7.59
N THR A 81 -25.80 9.84 -6.68
CA THR A 81 -25.92 10.07 -5.23
C THR A 81 -25.36 11.44 -4.77
N GLY A 82 -24.64 12.16 -5.64
CA GLY A 82 -24.11 13.49 -5.34
C GLY A 82 -23.15 13.48 -4.16
N TYR A 83 -23.57 14.01 -3.01
CA TYR A 83 -22.72 14.15 -1.81
C TYR A 83 -22.01 12.85 -1.39
N TYR A 84 -22.68 11.71 -1.48
CA TYR A 84 -22.06 10.42 -1.11
C TYR A 84 -20.92 10.04 -2.06
N TYR A 85 -21.03 10.39 -3.34
CA TYR A 85 -19.98 10.20 -4.33
C TYR A 85 -18.72 11.00 -3.98
N ASP A 86 -18.89 12.28 -3.61
CA ASP A 86 -17.81 13.15 -3.15
C ASP A 86 -17.15 12.62 -1.88
N PHE A 87 -17.97 12.20 -0.92
CA PHE A 87 -17.50 11.66 0.36
C PHE A 87 -16.56 10.47 0.14
N ILE A 88 -16.92 9.53 -0.73
CA ILE A 88 -16.04 8.40 -1.10
C ILE A 88 -14.74 8.92 -1.72
N GLY A 89 -14.82 9.92 -2.60
CA GLY A 89 -13.65 10.57 -3.20
C GLY A 89 -12.70 11.13 -2.15
N TRP A 90 -13.22 11.92 -1.21
CA TRP A 90 -12.45 12.50 -0.12
C TRP A 90 -11.86 11.45 0.82
N CYS A 91 -12.59 10.38 1.13
CA CYS A 91 -12.06 9.27 1.92
C CYS A 91 -10.89 8.58 1.20
N GLN A 92 -11.02 8.30 -0.11
CA GLN A 92 -9.96 7.70 -0.92
C GLN A 92 -8.72 8.60 -1.00
N LEU A 93 -8.91 9.90 -1.24
CA LEU A 93 -7.82 10.87 -1.32
C LEU A 93 -7.10 11.01 0.02
N THR A 94 -7.86 11.15 1.11
CA THR A 94 -7.32 11.29 2.47
C THR A 94 -6.53 10.04 2.88
N ALA A 95 -7.06 8.84 2.63
CA ALA A 95 -6.36 7.59 2.89
C ALA A 95 -5.05 7.51 2.08
N SER A 96 -5.08 7.95 0.81
CA SER A 96 -3.89 7.97 -0.08
C SER A 96 -2.80 8.90 0.45
N ILE A 97 -3.16 10.12 0.86
CA ILE A 97 -2.22 11.10 1.41
C ILE A 97 -1.64 10.61 2.73
N LEU A 98 -2.48 10.10 3.63
CA LEU A 98 -2.03 9.54 4.91
C LEU A 98 -1.09 8.35 4.72
N LEU A 99 -1.31 7.52 3.70
CA LEU A 99 -0.45 6.39 3.37
C LEU A 99 0.93 6.85 2.83
N LEU A 100 0.98 7.93 2.05
CA LEU A 100 2.21 8.51 1.53
C LEU A 100 3.08 9.16 2.61
N LEU A 101 2.47 9.66 3.68
CA LEU A 101 3.18 10.25 4.81
C LEU A 101 3.68 9.13 5.74
N PRO A 102 4.99 8.82 5.81
CA PRO A 102 5.50 7.65 6.53
C PRO A 102 5.15 7.62 8.01
N ARG A 103 4.90 8.80 8.61
CA ARG A 103 4.50 8.93 10.01
C ARG A 103 3.06 8.48 10.26
N THR A 104 2.16 8.71 9.31
CA THR A 104 0.72 8.41 9.41
C THR A 104 0.30 7.18 8.60
N ALA A 105 1.26 6.49 7.97
CA ALA A 105 1.00 5.39 7.05
C ALA A 105 0.14 4.26 7.65
N HIS A 106 0.26 4.00 8.96
CA HIS A 106 -0.59 3.06 9.69
C HIS A 106 -2.07 3.44 9.68
N VAL A 107 -2.42 4.72 9.87
CA VAL A 107 -3.80 5.22 9.76
C VAL A 107 -4.29 5.12 8.32
N GLY A 108 -3.42 5.48 7.36
CA GLY A 108 -3.72 5.33 5.94
C GLY A 108 -4.05 3.89 5.55
N ALA A 109 -3.24 2.91 5.98
CA ALA A 109 -3.46 1.49 5.71
C ALA A 109 -4.74 0.95 6.35
N LEU A 110 -5.06 1.42 7.57
CA LEU A 110 -6.30 1.05 8.28
C LEU A 110 -7.54 1.60 7.56
N LEU A 111 -7.51 2.86 7.11
CA LEU A 111 -8.59 3.47 6.33
C LEU A 111 -8.73 2.83 4.95
N PHE A 112 -7.62 2.49 4.30
CA PHE A 112 -7.65 1.86 2.99
C PHE A 112 -8.24 0.45 3.02
N PHE A 113 -8.12 -0.27 4.12
CA PHE A 113 -8.57 -1.66 4.19
C PHE A 113 -10.07 -1.84 3.85
N PRO A 114 -11.02 -1.19 4.56
CA PRO A 114 -12.43 -1.30 4.21
C PRO A 114 -12.75 -0.73 2.83
N ILE A 115 -12.05 0.32 2.38
CA ILE A 115 -12.25 0.93 1.07
C ILE A 115 -11.86 -0.03 -0.05
N ILE A 116 -10.64 -0.56 0.00
CA ILE A 116 -10.12 -1.49 -1.02
C ILE A 116 -10.92 -2.77 -1.02
N LEU A 117 -11.23 -3.33 0.16
CA LEU A 117 -12.03 -4.54 0.27
C LEU A 117 -13.42 -4.35 -0.34
N ASN A 118 -14.08 -3.20 -0.11
CA ASN A 118 -15.36 -2.90 -0.74
C ASN A 118 -15.24 -2.83 -2.27
N ILE A 119 -14.19 -2.21 -2.81
CA ILE A 119 -13.93 -2.16 -4.25
C ILE A 119 -13.68 -3.57 -4.82
N THR A 120 -12.93 -4.40 -4.11
CA THR A 120 -12.67 -5.80 -4.52
C THR A 120 -13.98 -6.59 -4.58
N VAL A 121 -14.83 -6.48 -3.56
CA VAL A 121 -16.15 -7.14 -3.55
C VAL A 121 -17.01 -6.60 -4.69
N LEU A 122 -17.08 -5.29 -4.87
CA LEU A 122 -17.83 -4.65 -5.95
C LEU A 122 -17.40 -5.16 -7.32
N THR A 123 -16.11 -5.06 -7.65
CA THR A 123 -15.61 -5.40 -8.99
C THR A 123 -15.77 -6.88 -9.33
N ASN A 124 -15.72 -7.75 -8.33
CA ASN A 124 -16.04 -9.17 -8.50
C ASN A 124 -17.56 -9.37 -8.69
N SER A 125 -18.39 -8.67 -7.92
CA SER A 125 -19.85 -8.77 -7.99
C SER A 125 -20.44 -8.29 -9.31
N VAL A 126 -19.93 -7.21 -9.89
CA VAL A 126 -20.44 -6.66 -11.17
C VAL A 126 -19.69 -7.20 -12.40
N GLY A 127 -18.72 -8.10 -12.21
CA GLY A 127 -17.99 -8.73 -13.31
C GLY A 127 -17.08 -7.78 -14.10
N PHE A 128 -16.45 -6.81 -13.42
CA PHE A 128 -15.61 -5.80 -14.09
C PHE A 128 -14.36 -6.45 -14.70
N LYS A 129 -14.43 -6.74 -16.00
CA LYS A 129 -13.38 -7.40 -16.77
C LYS A 129 -12.07 -6.62 -16.72
N GLY A 130 -10.97 -7.32 -16.38
CA GLY A 130 -9.64 -6.74 -16.26
C GLY A 130 -9.35 -6.02 -14.93
N THR A 131 -10.38 -5.59 -14.18
CA THR A 131 -10.19 -4.84 -12.92
C THR A 131 -10.29 -5.74 -11.69
N TRP A 132 -11.09 -6.80 -11.73
CA TRP A 132 -11.28 -7.72 -10.59
C TRP A 132 -9.93 -8.29 -10.08
N LEU A 133 -9.03 -8.72 -10.97
CA LEU A 133 -7.74 -9.27 -10.59
C LEU A 133 -6.85 -8.22 -9.91
N VAL A 134 -6.82 -7.00 -10.47
CA VAL A 134 -6.04 -5.88 -9.93
C VAL A 134 -6.52 -5.54 -8.52
N THR A 135 -7.82 -5.49 -8.29
CA THR A 135 -8.37 -5.13 -6.97
C THR A 135 -8.13 -6.22 -5.92
N ILE A 136 -8.09 -7.50 -6.29
CA ILE A 136 -7.67 -8.58 -5.39
C ILE A 136 -6.21 -8.41 -4.98
N MET A 137 -5.32 -8.12 -5.95
CA MET A 137 -3.92 -7.83 -5.66
C MET A 137 -3.76 -6.61 -4.74
N MET A 138 -4.55 -5.56 -4.96
CA MET A 138 -4.57 -4.38 -4.09
C MET A 138 -5.05 -4.71 -2.67
N SER A 139 -6.07 -5.56 -2.52
CA SER A 139 -6.56 -6.00 -1.21
C SER A 139 -5.52 -6.80 -0.46
N ILE A 140 -4.81 -7.70 -1.15
CA ILE A 140 -3.70 -8.47 -0.56
C ILE A 140 -2.54 -7.54 -0.19
N ALA A 141 -2.20 -6.57 -1.05
CA ALA A 141 -1.16 -5.59 -0.77
C ALA A 141 -1.50 -4.74 0.47
N ASN A 142 -2.75 -4.31 0.62
CA ASN A 142 -3.16 -3.56 1.80
C ASN A 142 -3.24 -4.42 3.06
N LEU A 143 -3.63 -5.69 2.94
CA LEU A 143 -3.55 -6.65 4.05
C LEU A 143 -2.09 -6.84 4.51
N TYR A 144 -1.16 -6.94 3.57
CA TYR A 144 0.27 -6.97 3.87
C TYR A 144 0.71 -5.70 4.62
N LEU A 145 0.27 -4.50 4.19
CA LEU A 145 0.59 -3.25 4.89
C LEU A 145 0.01 -3.21 6.31
N LEU A 146 -1.20 -3.75 6.51
CA LEU A 146 -1.83 -3.85 7.82
C LEU A 146 -1.02 -4.77 8.75
N CYS A 147 -0.55 -5.91 8.23
CA CYS A 147 0.36 -6.81 8.96
C CYS A 147 1.72 -6.14 9.25
N TRP A 148 2.26 -5.35 8.30
CA TRP A 148 3.50 -4.61 8.50
C TRP A 148 3.37 -3.59 9.64
N GLU A 149 2.25 -2.88 9.70
CA GLU A 149 1.98 -1.85 10.69
C GLU A 149 1.39 -2.38 12.00
N TYR A 150 1.31 -3.70 12.18
CA TYR A 150 0.72 -4.35 13.35
C TYR A 150 1.22 -3.78 14.68
N ASP A 151 2.54 -3.62 14.84
CA ASP A 151 3.14 -3.05 16.06
C ASP A 151 2.68 -1.61 16.35
N ARG A 152 2.52 -0.78 15.32
CA ARG A 152 2.07 0.61 15.46
C ARG A 152 0.58 0.70 15.75
N ILE A 153 -0.20 -0.15 15.11
CA ILE A 153 -1.64 -0.26 15.36
C ILE A 153 -1.87 -0.75 16.79
N LYS A 154 -1.08 -1.70 17.28
CA LYS A 154 -1.11 -2.16 18.68
C LYS A 154 -0.72 -1.03 19.64
N SER A 155 0.29 -0.23 19.29
CA SER A 155 0.75 0.93 20.08
C SER A 155 -0.31 2.06 20.18
N LEU A 156 -1.19 2.22 19.19
CA LEU A 156 -2.35 3.13 19.29
C LEU A 156 -3.29 2.77 20.45
N PHE A 157 -3.33 1.50 20.85
CA PHE A 157 -4.17 1.02 21.95
C PHE A 157 -3.38 0.74 23.24
N ILE A 158 -2.07 0.44 23.14
CA ILE A 158 -1.23 -0.03 24.25
C ILE A 158 0.17 0.61 24.14
N ASP A 159 0.32 1.77 24.76
CA ASP A 159 1.55 2.57 24.96
C ASP A 159 2.38 3.01 23.74
N ARG A 160 2.89 4.24 23.81
CA ARG A 160 3.74 4.85 22.77
C ARG A 160 5.11 4.21 22.78
N ARG A 161 5.46 3.47 21.74
CA ARG A 161 6.82 2.95 21.59
C ARG A 161 7.61 3.74 20.57
N THR A 162 8.85 4.09 20.91
CA THR A 162 9.75 4.79 19.99
C THR A 162 10.51 3.76 19.14
N SER A 163 10.42 3.92 17.82
CA SER A 163 11.14 3.11 16.84
C SER A 163 12.35 3.91 16.34
N SER A 164 13.55 3.32 16.42
CA SER A 164 14.75 3.90 15.84
C SER A 164 14.73 3.76 14.31
N SER A 165 15.37 4.71 13.61
CA SER A 165 15.48 4.68 12.16
C SER A 165 16.87 4.19 11.80
N HIS A 166 17.04 2.91 11.48
CA HIS A 166 18.30 2.45 10.90
C HIS A 166 18.25 2.60 9.38
N PHE A 167 19.03 3.54 8.85
CA PHE A 167 19.08 3.85 7.42
C PHE A 167 20.47 3.56 6.87
N ASP A 168 20.52 2.75 5.81
CA ASP A 168 21.75 2.49 5.08
C ASP A 168 21.83 3.36 3.82
N LYS A 169 22.81 4.27 3.78
CA LYS A 169 23.06 5.20 2.66
C LYS A 169 23.30 4.48 1.33
N LYS A 170 23.70 3.21 1.36
CA LYS A 170 23.92 2.38 0.16
C LYS A 170 22.72 2.36 -0.78
N TYR A 171 21.50 2.40 -0.24
CA TYR A 171 20.27 2.29 -1.04
C TYR A 171 19.82 3.60 -1.71
N ALA A 172 20.50 4.73 -1.42
CA ALA A 172 20.15 6.04 -1.96
C ALA A 172 20.21 6.12 -3.48
N TRP A 173 21.20 5.47 -4.08
CA TRP A 173 21.36 5.39 -5.53
C TRP A 173 20.77 4.11 -6.12
N LEU A 174 20.72 3.03 -5.34
CA LEU A 174 20.24 1.74 -5.82
C LEU A 174 18.73 1.75 -6.12
N ILE A 175 17.92 2.33 -5.23
CA ILE A 175 16.45 2.34 -5.41
C ILE A 175 16.06 3.12 -6.68
N PRO A 176 16.49 4.39 -6.88
CA PRO A 176 16.16 5.11 -8.11
C PRO A 176 16.70 4.45 -9.38
N ALA A 177 17.90 3.85 -9.32
CA ALA A 177 18.48 3.14 -10.47
C ALA A 177 17.65 1.92 -10.87
N ILE A 178 17.19 1.10 -9.92
CA ILE A 178 16.34 -0.07 -10.19
C ILE A 178 15.03 0.37 -10.87
N PHE A 179 14.38 1.43 -10.39
CA PHE A 179 13.13 1.89 -11.00
C PHE A 179 13.34 2.56 -12.37
N THR A 180 14.50 3.20 -12.59
CA THR A 180 14.87 3.71 -13.91
C THR A 180 15.03 2.57 -14.91
N LEU A 181 15.71 1.48 -14.52
CA LEU A 181 15.78 0.24 -15.31
C LEU A 181 14.40 -0.41 -15.48
N GLY A 182 13.54 -0.35 -14.46
CA GLY A 182 12.15 -0.77 -14.54
C GLY A 182 11.36 -0.04 -15.64
N GLY A 183 11.61 1.26 -15.83
CA GLY A 183 11.05 2.04 -16.94
C GLY A 183 11.43 1.45 -18.31
N LEU A 184 12.68 1.03 -18.51
CA LEU A 184 13.08 0.29 -19.72
C LEU A 184 12.37 -1.07 -19.82
N GLY A 185 12.20 -1.78 -18.71
CA GLY A 185 11.44 -3.02 -18.67
C GLY A 185 9.98 -2.86 -19.13
N VAL A 186 9.31 -1.77 -18.75
CA VAL A 186 7.95 -1.45 -19.22
C VAL A 186 7.93 -1.22 -20.73
N MET A 187 8.95 -0.54 -21.29
CA MET A 187 9.07 -0.39 -22.75
C MET A 187 9.18 -1.74 -23.44
N VAL A 188 10.04 -2.63 -22.95
CA VAL A 188 10.20 -3.98 -23.49
C VAL A 188 8.89 -4.75 -23.41
N MET A 189 8.16 -4.65 -22.30
CA MET A 189 6.86 -5.30 -22.15
C MET A 189 5.82 -4.75 -23.15
N MET A 190 5.80 -3.43 -23.40
CA MET A 190 4.91 -2.82 -24.40
C MET A 190 5.21 -3.31 -25.83
N LEU A 191 6.47 -3.61 -26.15
CA LEU A 191 6.86 -4.18 -27.45
C LEU A 191 6.39 -5.62 -27.58
N ILE A 192 6.57 -6.44 -26.53
CA ILE A 192 6.11 -7.83 -26.51
C ILE A 192 4.59 -7.92 -26.68
N LEU A 193 3.86 -6.98 -26.06
CA LEU A 193 2.40 -6.90 -26.15
C LEU A 193 1.89 -6.27 -27.47
N GLY A 194 2.79 -5.81 -28.35
CA GLY A 194 2.43 -5.18 -29.63
C GLY A 194 1.78 -3.79 -29.49
N ILE A 195 1.79 -3.20 -28.29
CA ILE A 195 1.26 -1.85 -28.02
C ILE A 195 2.21 -0.81 -28.58
N ALA A 196 3.53 -1.04 -28.43
CA ALA A 196 4.57 -0.25 -29.07
C ALA A 196 5.07 -0.98 -30.32
N ARG A 197 5.36 -0.23 -31.38
CA ARG A 197 6.01 -0.76 -32.58
C ARG A 197 7.48 -0.38 -32.60
N TYR A 198 8.30 -1.24 -33.19
CA TYR A 198 9.76 -1.05 -33.24
C TYR A 198 10.18 0.23 -33.97
N ASP A 199 9.45 0.61 -35.03
CA ASP A 199 9.65 1.83 -35.81
C ASP A 199 9.36 3.13 -35.01
N GLN A 200 8.57 3.04 -33.94
CA GLN A 200 8.23 4.16 -33.06
C GLN A 200 9.13 4.26 -31.83
N ILE A 201 10.04 3.30 -31.62
CA ILE A 201 11.03 3.36 -30.54
C ILE A 201 12.03 4.47 -30.91
N SER A 202 11.93 5.59 -30.20
CA SER A 202 12.87 6.69 -30.33
C SER A 202 13.29 7.15 -28.93
N LEU A 203 14.37 7.91 -28.86
CA LEU A 203 14.79 8.57 -27.62
C LEU A 203 13.63 9.36 -26.96
N ARG A 204 12.69 9.87 -27.76
CA ARG A 204 11.50 10.61 -27.27
C ARG A 204 10.49 9.74 -26.53
N SER A 205 10.43 8.43 -26.78
CA SER A 205 9.55 7.51 -26.05
C SER A 205 10.24 6.83 -24.86
N ILE A 206 11.55 6.57 -24.96
CA ILE A 206 12.35 5.95 -23.90
C ILE A 206 12.61 6.91 -22.74
N LEU A 207 13.05 8.14 -23.05
CA LEU A 207 13.46 9.12 -22.06
C LEU A 207 12.37 9.49 -21.03
N PRO A 208 11.09 9.74 -21.41
CA PRO A 208 10.04 10.01 -20.43
C PRO A 208 9.72 8.79 -19.56
N LEU A 209 9.87 7.57 -20.08
CA LEU A 209 9.59 6.34 -19.33
C LEU A 209 10.68 6.07 -18.28
N MET A 210 11.95 6.26 -18.66
CA MET A 210 13.08 6.24 -17.73
C MET A 210 12.98 7.37 -16.70
N GLY A 211 12.61 8.58 -17.14
CA GLY A 211 12.39 9.74 -16.27
C GLY A 211 11.28 9.49 -15.24
N ALA A 212 10.15 8.91 -15.67
CA ALA A 212 9.08 8.52 -14.77
C ALA A 212 9.53 7.46 -13.75
N GLY A 213 10.29 6.46 -14.19
CA GLY A 213 10.91 5.46 -13.33
C GLY A 213 11.86 6.09 -12.30
N LEU A 214 12.70 7.03 -12.71
CA LEU A 214 13.62 7.75 -11.81
C LEU A 214 12.86 8.57 -10.77
N ILE A 215 11.85 9.35 -11.20
CA ILE A 215 11.02 10.16 -10.29
C ILE A 215 10.33 9.25 -9.27
N PHE A 216 9.71 8.18 -9.74
CA PHE A 216 9.03 7.22 -8.87
C PHE A 216 10.02 6.56 -7.89
N GLY A 217 11.20 6.16 -8.36
CA GLY A 217 12.24 5.60 -7.51
C GLY A 217 12.77 6.58 -6.47
N CYS A 218 12.90 7.87 -6.82
CA CYS A 218 13.21 8.93 -5.86
C CYS A 218 12.11 9.09 -4.81
N VAL A 219 10.83 9.03 -5.20
CA VAL A 219 9.70 9.07 -4.25
C VAL A 219 9.74 7.87 -3.30
N VAL A 220 9.95 6.66 -3.82
CA VAL A 220 10.08 5.44 -2.99
C VAL A 220 11.27 5.56 -2.05
N TYR A 221 12.41 6.05 -2.52
CA TYR A 221 13.59 6.28 -1.69
C TYR A 221 13.35 7.30 -0.59
N LEU A 222 12.74 8.45 -0.90
CA LEU A 222 12.40 9.46 0.09
C LEU A 222 11.41 8.93 1.13
N HIS A 223 10.41 8.16 0.69
CA HIS A 223 9.49 7.49 1.58
C HIS A 223 10.22 6.50 2.50
N TYR A 224 11.06 5.63 1.93
CA TYR A 224 11.90 4.67 2.64
C TYR A 224 12.81 5.34 3.68
N ARG A 225 13.51 6.41 3.30
CA ARG A 225 14.40 7.18 4.19
C ARG A 225 13.65 7.72 5.42
N ASN A 226 12.39 8.10 5.23
CA ASN A 226 11.57 8.70 6.27
C ASN A 226 10.72 7.66 7.04
N MET A 227 10.76 6.39 6.64
CA MET A 227 10.18 5.29 7.40
C MET A 227 11.05 5.00 8.62
N LYS A 228 10.48 5.19 9.81
CA LYS A 228 11.07 4.64 11.02
C LYS A 228 10.88 3.12 10.96
N VAL A 229 11.94 2.33 10.99
CA VAL A 229 11.85 0.86 11.03
C VAL A 229 12.79 0.36 12.11
N GLY A 230 12.23 -0.34 13.09
CA GLY A 230 12.98 -0.90 14.20
C GLY A 230 12.03 -1.38 15.28
N PRO A 231 12.39 -2.47 16.00
CA PRO A 231 11.61 -2.93 17.12
C PRO A 231 11.48 -1.77 18.09
N ALA A 232 10.25 -1.55 18.53
CA ALA A 232 9.97 -0.68 19.63
C ALA A 232 10.85 -1.05 20.84
N LYS A 233 11.80 -0.20 21.21
CA LYS A 233 12.53 -0.38 22.47
C LYS A 233 11.50 -0.14 23.59
N PRO A 234 11.25 -1.09 24.50
CA PRO A 234 10.51 -0.77 25.71
C PRO A 234 11.34 0.28 26.46
N ASP A 235 10.69 1.34 26.93
CA ASP A 235 11.35 2.30 27.81
C ASP A 235 12.00 1.53 28.97
N GLY A 236 13.33 1.62 29.09
CA GLY A 236 14.07 1.08 30.23
C GLY A 236 14.75 -0.29 30.11
N ILE A 237 14.80 -0.95 28.95
CA ILE A 237 15.63 -2.18 28.79
C ILE A 237 16.74 -1.94 27.77
N GLU A 238 17.95 -1.71 28.28
CA GLU A 238 19.19 -1.87 27.52
C GLU A 238 19.37 -3.36 27.19
N ILE A 239 19.16 -3.70 25.93
CA ILE A 239 19.64 -4.98 25.40
C ILE A 239 21.13 -4.74 25.14
N MET A 240 21.99 -5.29 26.00
CA MET A 240 23.43 -5.37 25.73
C MET A 240 23.63 -6.20 24.46
N ASP A 241 24.44 -5.65 23.55
CA ASP A 241 24.76 -6.19 22.22
C ASP A 241 25.40 -7.59 22.25
#